data_AF-A0A2V5LV82-F1
#
_entry.id   AF-A0A2V5LV82-F1
#
_cell.length_a   1.000
_cell.length_b   1.000
_cell.length_c   1.000
_cell.angle_alpha   90.00
_cell.angle_beta   90.00
_cell.angle_gamma   90.00
#
_symmetry.space_group_name_H-M   'P 1'
#
loop_
_entity.id
_entity.type
_entity.pdbx_description
1 polymer ?
#
loop_
_entity_poly.entity_id
_entity_poly.type
_entity_poly.pdbx_seq_one_letter_code
_entity_poly.pdbx_strand_id
1 'polypeptide(L)'
;MRDDRGNNIEVVEYFAFTPQIANGNLTATLFTQGVIGRSGLFLMYPAIAINTNGNGAIEFSLSGRNNFPSSGFVSLTGITVSSINIARAGNLPEDGFTGYPEFGGNGIARWGDYSAAAVDNVDNAICMASEFIPDLNRTDFANWATYITRFQP
;
A
#
# COMPACT_ATOMS: atom_id res chain seq x y z
N MET A 1 9.00 6.29 10.63
CA MET A 1 10.16 7.21 10.44
C MET A 1 9.75 8.63 10.81
N ARG A 2 10.65 9.62 10.73
CA ARG A 2 10.29 11.04 10.85
C ARG A 2 10.46 11.76 9.51
N ASP A 3 9.58 12.72 9.22
CA ASP A 3 9.74 13.61 8.07
C ASP A 3 10.77 14.72 8.32
N ASP A 4 11.01 15.56 7.32
CA ASP A 4 11.89 16.72 7.35
C ASP A 4 11.48 17.80 8.39
N ARG A 5 10.27 17.69 8.94
CA ARG A 5 9.71 18.57 9.98
C ARG A 5 9.72 17.90 11.35
N GLY A 6 10.24 16.68 11.47
CA GLY A 6 10.32 15.93 12.71
C GLY A 6 9.03 15.22 13.13
N ASN A 7 7.98 15.23 12.29
CA ASN A 7 6.73 14.52 12.55
C ASN A 7 6.91 13.03 12.27
N ASN A 8 6.21 12.18 13.04
CA ASN A 8 6.15 10.76 12.72
C ASN A 8 5.39 10.55 11.41
N ILE A 9 5.95 9.69 10.55
CA ILE A 9 5.35 9.22 9.31
C ILE A 9 5.40 7.69 9.25
N GLU A 10 4.40 7.13 8.58
CA GLU A 10 4.36 5.74 8.17
C GLU A 10 4.86 5.62 6.73
N VAL A 11 5.69 4.61 6.50
CA VAL A 11 6.49 4.44 5.28
C VAL A 11 6.46 2.97 4.90
N VAL A 12 6.70 2.69 3.64
CA VAL A 12 6.82 1.33 3.15
C VAL A 12 8.29 1.00 2.98
N GLU A 13 8.77 -0.03 3.68
CA GLU A 13 10.10 -0.58 3.47
C GLU A 13 10.01 -1.80 2.54
N TYR A 14 10.98 -1.96 1.66
CA TYR A 14 11.10 -3.14 0.82
C TYR A 14 12.50 -3.71 0.86
N PHE A 15 12.58 -5.02 0.69
CA PHE A 15 13.82 -5.79 0.71
C PHE A 15 13.80 -6.76 -0.48
N ALA A 16 14.92 -6.82 -1.19
CA ALA A 16 15.17 -7.81 -2.23
C ALA A 16 16.34 -8.68 -1.79
N PHE A 17 16.17 -10.00 -1.93
CA PHE A 17 17.18 -10.98 -1.56
C PHE A 17 17.58 -11.80 -2.78
N THR A 18 18.81 -12.28 -2.81
CA THR A 18 19.26 -13.31 -3.74
C THR A 18 19.09 -14.68 -3.06
N PRO A 19 18.07 -15.48 -3.42
CA PRO A 19 17.88 -16.80 -2.84
C PRO A 19 18.82 -17.83 -3.48
N GLN A 20 19.24 -18.82 -2.70
CA GLN A 20 19.98 -19.99 -3.16
C GLN A 20 19.43 -21.23 -2.46
N ILE A 21 19.09 -22.26 -3.24
CA ILE A 21 18.75 -23.59 -2.73
C ILE A 21 19.93 -24.53 -2.99
N ALA A 22 20.53 -25.07 -1.93
CA ALA A 22 21.60 -26.05 -2.03
C ALA A 22 21.37 -27.20 -1.05
N ASN A 23 21.44 -28.44 -1.54
CA ASN A 23 21.22 -29.66 -0.74
C ASN A 23 19.91 -29.62 0.08
N GLY A 24 18.83 -29.08 -0.49
CA GLY A 24 17.53 -28.94 0.18
C GLY A 24 17.41 -27.79 1.17
N ASN A 25 18.46 -26.97 1.36
CA ASN A 25 18.43 -25.81 2.25
C ASN A 25 18.24 -24.51 1.47
N LEU A 26 17.28 -23.68 1.87
CA LEU A 26 17.11 -22.31 1.37
C LEU A 26 17.97 -21.35 2.19
N THR A 27 18.83 -20.61 1.50
CA THR A 27 19.58 -19.47 2.03
C THR A 27 19.26 -18.24 1.20
N ALA A 28 19.40 -17.04 1.78
CA ALA A 28 19.16 -15.80 1.07
C ALA A 28 20.11 -14.71 1.57
N THR A 29 20.70 -13.96 0.66
CA THR A 29 21.53 -12.78 0.98
C THR A 29 20.78 -11.52 0.60
N LEU A 30 20.86 -10.48 1.43
CA LEU A 30 20.27 -9.18 1.10
C LEU A 30 20.96 -8.62 -0.14
N PHE A 31 20.18 -8.36 -1.19
CA PHE A 31 20.66 -7.76 -2.43
C PHE A 31 20.49 -6.25 -2.41
N THR A 32 19.30 -5.76 -2.07
CA THR A 32 19.03 -4.33 -1.87
C THR A 32 17.83 -4.14 -0.95
N GLN A 33 17.70 -2.93 -0.41
CA GLN A 33 16.53 -2.49 0.36
C GLN A 33 16.28 -1.01 0.11
N GLY A 34 15.08 -0.55 0.43
CA GLY A 34 14.74 0.85 0.33
C GLY A 34 13.51 1.22 1.13
N VAL A 35 13.28 2.53 1.19
CA VAL A 35 12.16 3.16 1.90
C VAL A 35 11.39 4.01 0.92
N ILE A 36 10.07 3.84 0.90
CA ILE A 36 9.12 4.67 0.19
C ILE A 36 8.40 5.53 1.24
N GLY A 37 8.47 6.84 1.06
CA GLY A 37 7.83 7.79 1.96
C GLY A 37 7.85 9.20 1.40
N ARG A 38 6.97 10.04 1.92
CA ARG A 38 6.90 11.47 1.62
C ARG A 38 6.47 12.23 2.87
N SER A 39 7.06 13.39 3.09
CA SER A 39 6.69 14.28 4.20
C SER A 39 5.18 14.51 4.26
N GLY A 40 4.60 14.31 5.45
CA GLY A 40 3.17 14.46 5.71
C GLY A 40 2.25 13.39 5.12
N LEU A 41 2.79 12.31 4.53
CA LEU A 41 2.02 11.14 4.13
C LEU A 41 2.29 9.94 5.04
N PHE A 42 1.24 9.16 5.26
CA PHE A 42 1.25 7.88 5.93
C PHE A 42 0.92 6.82 4.89
N LEU A 43 1.83 5.87 4.69
CA LEU A 43 1.65 4.76 3.75
C LEU A 43 1.39 3.49 4.55
N MET A 44 0.24 2.87 4.32
CA MET A 44 -0.31 1.81 5.17
C MET A 44 -0.54 0.54 4.35
N TYR A 45 -0.22 -0.60 5.00
CA TYR A 45 -0.55 -1.96 4.57
C TYR A 45 -0.22 -2.26 3.09
N PRO A 46 1.09 -2.30 2.75
CA PRO A 46 1.49 -2.46 1.36
C PRO A 46 1.37 -3.91 0.86
N ALA A 47 1.14 -4.05 -0.45
CA ALA A 47 1.31 -5.31 -1.17
C ALA A 47 2.20 -5.13 -2.39
N ILE A 48 2.97 -6.16 -2.77
CA ILE A 48 3.94 -6.10 -3.86
C ILE A 48 3.70 -7.24 -4.86
N ALA A 49 3.81 -6.93 -6.15
CA ALA A 49 3.88 -7.91 -7.21
C ALA A 49 4.94 -7.50 -8.23
N ILE A 50 5.66 -8.49 -8.77
CA ILE A 50 6.69 -8.32 -9.79
C ILE A 50 6.43 -9.35 -10.88
N ASN A 51 6.33 -8.89 -12.12
CA ASN A 51 6.11 -9.73 -13.29
C ASN A 51 7.41 -10.34 -13.82
N THR A 52 7.26 -11.19 -14.82
CA THR A 52 8.38 -11.95 -15.42
C THR A 52 9.41 -11.09 -16.15
N ASN A 53 9.07 -9.83 -16.47
CA ASN A 53 9.97 -8.86 -17.09
C ASN A 53 10.79 -8.07 -16.05
N GLY A 54 10.61 -8.34 -14.75
CA GLY A 54 11.26 -7.59 -13.68
C GLY A 54 10.62 -6.22 -13.42
N ASN A 55 9.43 -5.98 -13.97
CA ASN A 55 8.62 -4.81 -13.64
C ASN A 55 7.63 -5.16 -12.54
N GLY A 56 7.38 -4.24 -11.62
CA GLY A 56 6.52 -4.47 -10.47
C GLY A 56 5.74 -3.25 -10.06
N ALA A 57 4.96 -3.42 -9.01
CA ALA A 57 4.36 -2.32 -8.29
C ALA A 57 4.22 -2.69 -6.80
N ILE A 58 4.33 -1.67 -5.96
CA ILE A 58 4.03 -1.75 -4.54
C ILE A 58 2.84 -0.83 -4.31
N GLU A 59 1.69 -1.41 -4.00
CA GLU A 59 0.48 -0.67 -3.63
C GLU A 59 0.44 -0.43 -2.13
N PHE A 60 -0.31 0.59 -1.74
CA PHE A 60 -0.60 0.92 -0.35
C PHE A 60 -1.83 1.82 -0.27
N SER A 61 -2.51 1.77 0.88
CA SER A 61 -3.34 2.90 1.30
C SER A 61 -2.44 4.08 1.64
N LEU A 62 -2.86 5.30 1.30
CA LEU A 62 -2.19 6.52 1.77
C LEU A 62 -3.16 7.52 2.37
N SER A 63 -2.73 8.22 3.41
CA SER A 63 -3.45 9.34 4.00
C SER A 63 -2.48 10.44 4.40
N GLY A 64 -3.00 11.64 4.60
CA GLY A 64 -2.21 12.79 5.03
C GLY A 64 -3.09 14.03 5.19
N ARG A 65 -2.48 15.16 5.58
CA ARG A 65 -3.23 16.39 5.86
C ARG A 65 -4.14 16.84 4.70
N ASN A 66 -3.74 16.59 3.46
CA ASN A 66 -4.47 16.98 2.25
C ASN A 66 -5.00 15.77 1.47
N ASN A 67 -4.97 14.58 2.08
CA ASN A 67 -5.33 13.33 1.43
C ASN A 67 -6.18 12.52 2.41
N PHE A 68 -7.48 12.43 2.13
CA PHE A 68 -8.31 11.36 2.70
C PHE A 68 -7.74 9.99 2.32
N PRO A 69 -8.08 8.91 3.05
CA PRO A 69 -7.53 7.59 2.75
C PRO A 69 -7.77 7.20 1.29
N SER A 70 -6.68 7.11 0.54
CA SER A 70 -6.62 6.99 -0.92
C SER A 70 -5.89 5.71 -1.32
N SER A 71 -6.20 5.22 -2.52
CA SER A 71 -5.44 4.16 -3.18
C SER A 71 -4.20 4.76 -3.84
N GLY A 72 -3.02 4.24 -3.51
CA GLY A 72 -1.77 4.64 -4.14
C GLY A 72 -0.83 3.49 -4.42
N PHE A 73 0.18 3.76 -5.24
CA PHE A 73 1.23 2.80 -5.56
C PHE A 73 2.49 3.50 -6.03
N VAL A 74 3.61 2.76 -5.99
CA VAL A 74 4.81 3.04 -6.77
C VAL A 74 5.03 1.92 -7.77
N SER A 75 5.57 2.24 -8.94
CA SER A 75 6.04 1.23 -9.89
C SER A 75 7.51 0.87 -9.64
N LEU A 76 7.86 -0.35 -10.00
CA LEU A 76 9.21 -0.90 -9.96
C LEU A 76 9.64 -1.25 -11.39
N THR A 77 10.85 -0.83 -11.77
CA THR A 77 11.53 -1.29 -12.99
C THR A 77 12.90 -1.81 -12.59
N GLY A 78 13.03 -3.14 -12.48
CA GLY A 78 14.14 -3.77 -11.78
C GLY A 78 14.17 -3.33 -10.32
N ILE A 79 15.23 -2.62 -9.92
CA ILE A 79 15.39 -2.04 -8.57
C ILE A 79 15.00 -0.56 -8.45
N THR A 80 14.59 0.06 -9.56
CA THR A 80 14.24 1.48 -9.59
C THR A 80 12.80 1.67 -9.15
N VAL A 81 12.57 2.54 -8.18
CA VAL A 81 11.24 2.89 -7.66
C VAL A 81 10.80 4.24 -8.21
N SER A 82 9.57 4.35 -8.70
CA SER A 82 9.01 5.63 -9.14
C SER A 82 8.51 6.50 -7.98
N SER A 83 8.06 7.72 -8.29
CA SER A 83 7.34 8.55 -7.33
C SER A 83 6.00 7.91 -6.95
N ILE A 84 5.49 8.26 -5.75
CA ILE A 84 4.16 7.86 -5.30
C ILE A 84 3.10 8.38 -6.28
N ASN A 85 2.28 7.47 -6.81
CA ASN A 85 1.11 7.75 -7.62
C ASN A 85 -0.16 7.52 -6.80
N ILE A 86 -1.15 8.40 -6.96
CA ILE A 86 -2.50 8.18 -6.42
C ILE A 86 -3.31 7.54 -7.54
N ALA A 87 -3.68 6.27 -7.39
CA ALA A 87 -4.53 5.57 -8.36
C ALA A 87 -5.99 6.01 -8.22
N ARG A 88 -6.44 6.20 -6.97
CA ARG A 88 -7.74 6.81 -6.68
C ARG A 88 -7.70 7.60 -5.38
N ALA A 89 -8.03 8.88 -5.47
CA ALA A 89 -8.15 9.75 -4.31
C ALA A 89 -9.36 9.33 -3.45
N GLY A 90 -9.20 9.39 -2.13
CA GLY A 90 -10.29 9.25 -1.18
C GLY A 90 -11.15 10.51 -1.11
N ASN A 91 -12.41 10.35 -0.72
CA ASN A 91 -13.41 11.43 -0.76
C ASN A 91 -13.80 11.99 0.60
N LEU A 92 -13.65 11.24 1.69
CA LEU A 92 -14.05 11.63 3.04
C LEU A 92 -13.05 11.10 4.09
N PRO A 93 -13.06 11.64 5.32
CA PRO A 93 -12.35 11.03 6.44
C PRO A 93 -12.79 9.58 6.66
N GLU A 94 -11.93 8.80 7.32
CA GLU A 94 -12.35 7.51 7.89
C GLU A 94 -13.49 7.73 8.89
N ASP A 95 -14.52 6.88 8.80
CA ASP A 95 -15.71 6.89 9.67
C ASP A 95 -16.19 5.44 9.91
N GLY A 96 -15.34 4.65 10.56
CA GLY A 96 -15.58 3.25 10.88
C GLY A 96 -15.89 3.04 12.36
N PHE A 97 -16.76 2.07 12.65
CA PHE A 97 -17.27 1.75 13.99
C PHE A 97 -16.17 1.47 15.03
N THR A 98 -15.01 0.97 14.60
CA THR A 98 -13.87 0.71 15.49
C THR A 98 -13.25 1.99 16.08
N GLY A 99 -13.45 3.14 15.43
CA GLY A 99 -12.99 4.45 15.92
C GLY A 99 -13.84 5.03 17.03
N TYR A 100 -15.04 4.50 17.28
CA TYR A 100 -16.01 5.09 18.21
C TYR A 100 -16.24 4.19 19.43
N PRO A 101 -15.89 4.62 20.65
CA PRO A 101 -16.18 3.88 21.88
C PRO A 101 -17.67 3.54 22.04
N GLU A 102 -18.57 4.40 21.55
CA GLU A 102 -20.03 4.23 21.59
C GLU A 102 -20.50 3.02 20.77
N PHE A 103 -19.70 2.59 19.79
CA PHE A 103 -19.94 1.39 18.98
C PHE A 103 -19.03 0.21 19.36
N GLY A 104 -18.45 0.24 20.57
CA GLY A 104 -17.54 -0.80 21.07
C GLY A 104 -16.10 -0.70 20.55
N GLY A 105 -15.76 0.41 19.88
CA GLY A 105 -14.41 0.75 19.48
C GLY A 105 -13.52 1.19 20.64
N ASN A 106 -12.27 1.56 20.33
CA ASN A 106 -11.28 1.99 21.32
C ASN A 106 -10.81 3.45 21.13
N GLY A 107 -11.51 4.23 20.30
CA GLY A 107 -11.12 5.60 19.96
C GLY A 107 -10.11 5.71 18.81
N ILE A 108 -9.68 4.57 18.25
CA ILE A 108 -8.75 4.50 17.11
C ILE A 108 -9.37 3.58 16.06
N ALA A 109 -9.63 4.14 14.88
CA ALA A 109 -10.14 3.35 13.78
C ALA A 109 -9.08 2.36 13.30
N ARG A 110 -9.51 1.11 13.09
CA ARG A 110 -8.71 0.08 12.44
C ARG A 110 -8.69 0.36 10.93
N TRP A 111 -7.50 0.34 10.35
CA TRP A 111 -7.26 0.55 8.92
C TRP A 111 -6.15 -0.38 8.44
N GLY A 112 -6.19 -0.79 7.16
CA GLY A 112 -5.13 -1.58 6.57
C GLY A 112 -5.26 -3.05 6.89
N ASP A 113 -6.44 -3.63 6.69
CA ASP A 113 -6.63 -5.09 6.73
C ASP A 113 -6.71 -5.70 5.32
N TYR A 114 -6.78 -4.85 4.28
CA TYR A 114 -7.09 -5.27 2.91
C TYR A 114 -6.14 -4.62 1.90
N SER A 115 -5.14 -5.41 1.49
CA SER A 115 -4.19 -5.09 0.43
C SER A 115 -3.91 -6.35 -0.40
N ALA A 116 -3.77 -6.24 -1.71
CA ALA A 116 -3.29 -7.35 -2.54
C ALA A 116 -2.63 -6.83 -3.81
N ALA A 117 -1.62 -7.55 -4.28
CA ALA A 117 -1.03 -7.34 -5.59
C ALA A 117 -0.78 -8.68 -6.26
N ALA A 118 -1.16 -8.80 -7.53
CA ALA A 118 -0.98 -10.02 -8.32
C ALA A 118 -0.67 -9.69 -9.77
N VAL A 119 0.08 -10.57 -10.42
CA VAL A 119 0.38 -10.48 -11.86
C VAL A 119 -0.69 -11.23 -12.63
N ASP A 120 -1.26 -10.58 -13.63
CA ASP A 120 -2.06 -11.21 -14.66
C ASP A 120 -1.13 -12.00 -15.59
N ASN A 121 -1.30 -13.32 -15.62
CA ASN A 121 -0.43 -14.20 -16.40
C ASN A 121 -0.74 -14.18 -17.91
N VAL A 122 -1.78 -13.47 -18.35
CA VAL A 122 -2.14 -13.34 -19.76
C VAL A 122 -1.32 -12.24 -20.44
N ASP A 123 -1.17 -11.07 -19.80
CA ASP A 123 -0.54 -9.88 -20.39
C ASP A 123 0.54 -9.23 -19.51
N ASN A 124 0.94 -9.89 -18.41
CA ASN A 124 1.89 -9.38 -17.41
C ASN A 124 1.47 -8.06 -16.74
N ALA A 125 0.18 -7.67 -16.85
CA ALA A 125 -0.35 -6.56 -16.09
C ALA A 125 -0.31 -6.87 -14.58
N ILE A 126 -0.33 -5.82 -13.77
CA ILE A 126 -0.36 -5.94 -12.32
C ILE A 126 -1.72 -5.44 -11.83
N CYS A 127 -2.45 -6.31 -11.15
CA CYS A 127 -3.67 -5.96 -10.45
C CYS A 127 -3.34 -5.69 -8.99
N MET A 128 -3.73 -4.52 -8.49
CA MET A 128 -3.50 -4.07 -7.11
C MET A 128 -4.84 -3.74 -6.46
N ALA A 129 -5.02 -4.07 -5.19
CA ALA A 129 -6.27 -3.93 -4.47
C ALA A 129 -6.02 -3.26 -3.12
N SER A 130 -6.39 -1.98 -2.98
CA SER A 130 -6.11 -1.22 -1.76
C SER A 130 -7.39 -0.72 -1.11
N GLU A 131 -7.43 -0.71 0.23
CA GLU A 131 -8.45 0.01 0.99
C GLU A 131 -8.42 1.53 0.69
N PHE A 132 -9.59 2.17 0.58
CA PHE A 132 -9.74 3.62 0.42
C PHE A 132 -11.15 4.08 0.82
N ILE A 133 -11.36 5.40 0.95
CA ILE A 133 -12.70 5.97 1.18
C ILE A 133 -13.31 6.46 -0.14
N PRO A 134 -14.31 5.75 -0.72
CA PRO A 134 -15.00 6.18 -1.94
C PRO A 134 -15.94 7.37 -1.74
N ASP A 135 -16.39 7.92 -2.87
CA ASP A 135 -17.55 8.80 -3.01
C ASP A 135 -18.88 8.04 -2.98
N LEU A 136 -19.05 7.16 -1.98
CA LEU A 136 -20.27 6.38 -1.79
C LEU A 136 -20.87 6.65 -0.42
N ASN A 137 -22.17 6.35 -0.28
CA ASN A 137 -22.82 6.38 1.03
C ASN A 137 -22.15 5.36 1.94
N ARG A 138 -21.90 5.77 3.18
CA ARG A 138 -21.43 4.85 4.22
C ARG A 138 -22.46 3.75 4.47
N THR A 139 -21.97 2.62 4.95
CA THR A 139 -22.78 1.58 5.59
C THR A 139 -22.98 1.92 7.08
N ASP A 140 -23.77 1.10 7.77
CA ASP A 140 -23.98 1.24 9.21
C ASP A 140 -22.66 1.23 9.99
N PHE A 141 -21.72 0.38 9.59
CA PHE A 141 -20.48 0.18 10.33
C PHE A 141 -19.27 0.92 9.75
N ALA A 142 -19.22 1.22 8.46
CA ALA A 142 -18.02 1.81 7.86
C ALA A 142 -18.29 2.54 6.53
N ASN A 143 -17.33 3.34 6.09
CA ASN A 143 -17.37 4.09 4.84
C ASN A 143 -16.25 3.73 3.84
N TRP A 144 -15.46 2.68 4.09
CA TRP A 144 -14.38 2.26 3.19
C TRP A 144 -14.86 1.30 2.09
N ALA A 145 -14.04 1.18 1.04
CA ALA A 145 -14.16 0.17 0.00
C ALA A 145 -12.76 -0.27 -0.48
N THR A 146 -12.71 -1.27 -1.36
CA THR A 146 -11.46 -1.67 -2.04
C THR A 146 -11.45 -1.10 -3.46
N TYR A 147 -10.38 -0.41 -3.83
CA TYR A 147 -10.14 -0.02 -5.22
C TYR A 147 -9.21 -1.00 -5.91
N ILE A 148 -9.61 -1.49 -7.09
CA ILE A 148 -8.78 -2.36 -7.92
C ILE A 148 -8.13 -1.51 -9.02
N THR A 149 -6.81 -1.39 -8.97
CA THR A 149 -6.00 -0.78 -10.02
C THR A 149 -5.45 -1.87 -10.93
N ARG A 150 -5.60 -1.70 -12.25
CA ARG A 150 -4.85 -2.47 -13.25
C ARG A 150 -3.74 -1.59 -13.81
N PHE A 151 -2.50 -2.01 -13.66
CA PHE A 151 -1.31 -1.29 -14.11
C PHE A 151 -0.56 -2.11 -15.16
N GLN A 152 -0.33 -1.52 -16.33
CA GLN A 152 0.50 -2.09 -17.37
C GLN A 152 1.88 -1.40 -17.34
N PRO A 153 2.92 -2.06 -16.77
CA PRO A 153 4.26 -1.51 -16.71
C PRO A 153 5.01 -1.55 -18.05
#